data_AF-A0A2Z6AFI0-F1
#
_entry.id   AF-A0A2Z6AFI0-F1
#
_cell.length_a   1.000
_cell.length_b   1.000
_cell.length_c   1.000
_cell.angle_alpha   90.00
_cell.angle_beta   90.00
_cell.angle_gamma   90.00
#
_symmetry.space_group_name_H-M   'P 1'
#
loop_
_entity.id
_entity.type
_entity.pdbx_description
1 polymer ?
#
loop_
_entity_poly.entity_id
_entity_poly.type
_entity_poly.pdbx_seq_one_letter_code
_entity_poly.pdbx_strand_id
1 'polypeptide(L)'
;MLLRWVFAAMASNPKIKDMSQVSADQAKSLSVNAAGLMQRLMLTDCHRQTVEAIKYEGAGAIQQAFGTLGQIAMADLMREDASNAYMSDLTNHLDKPQWEALMAEAGVKAPAQK
;
A
#
# COMPACT_ATOMS: atom_id res chain seq x y z
N MET A 1 -7.27 -2.84 -10.19
CA MET A 1 -6.17 -3.33 -11.05
C MET A 1 -4.82 -2.88 -10.52
N LEU A 2 -4.57 -1.57 -10.36
CA LEU A 2 -3.30 -1.03 -9.84
C LEU A 2 -2.92 -1.61 -8.48
N LEU A 3 -3.89 -1.70 -7.56
CA LEU A 3 -3.72 -2.37 -6.27
C LEU A 3 -3.13 -3.77 -6.39
N ARG A 4 -3.62 -4.59 -7.34
CA ARG A 4 -3.14 -5.96 -7.56
C ARG A 4 -1.71 -5.96 -8.12
N TRP A 5 -1.37 -5.01 -8.99
CA TRP A 5 -0.01 -4.87 -9.51
C TRP A 5 0.98 -4.44 -8.42
N VAL A 6 0.60 -3.48 -7.57
CA VAL A 6 1.40 -3.07 -6.40
C VAL A 6 1.61 -4.24 -5.44
N PHE A 7 0.55 -4.97 -5.11
CA PHE A 7 0.66 -6.19 -4.29
C PHE A 7 1.60 -7.23 -4.91
N ALA A 8 1.46 -7.53 -6.20
CA ALA A 8 2.33 -8.47 -6.90
C ALA A 8 3.80 -8.02 -6.88
N ALA A 9 4.07 -6.72 -7.01
CA ALA A 9 5.41 -6.16 -6.89
C ALA A 9 5.98 -6.35 -5.48
N MET A 10 5.20 -6.07 -4.42
CA MET A 10 5.63 -6.31 -3.03
C MET A 10 5.88 -7.79 -2.76
N ALA A 11 4.97 -8.66 -3.19
CA ALA A 11 5.05 -10.11 -3.03
C ALA A 11 6.26 -10.74 -3.74
N SER A 12 6.90 -10.04 -4.68
CA SER A 12 8.13 -10.50 -5.31
C SER A 12 9.36 -10.43 -4.38
N ASN A 13 9.25 -9.75 -3.23
CA ASN A 13 10.32 -9.66 -2.25
C ASN A 13 10.67 -11.05 -1.68
N PRO A 14 11.93 -11.52 -1.80
CA PRO A 14 12.33 -12.85 -1.33
C PRO A 14 12.02 -13.14 0.13
N LYS A 15 11.95 -12.11 0.99
CA LYS A 15 11.71 -12.26 2.43
C LYS A 15 10.27 -12.65 2.80
N ILE A 16 9.33 -12.51 1.89
CA ILE A 16 7.90 -12.77 2.12
C ILE A 16 7.29 -13.63 0.99
N LYS A 17 8.14 -14.25 0.17
CA LYS A 17 7.71 -15.01 -1.01
C LYS A 17 6.83 -16.21 -0.64
N ASP A 18 7.06 -16.79 0.52
CA ASP A 18 6.26 -17.86 1.12
C ASP A 18 4.83 -17.42 1.48
N MET A 19 4.60 -16.12 1.66
CA MET A 19 3.28 -15.56 1.99
C MET A 19 2.41 -15.26 0.76
N SER A 20 2.91 -15.49 -0.46
CA SER A 20 2.20 -15.13 -1.69
C SER A 20 2.21 -16.25 -2.74
N GLN A 21 1.11 -16.36 -3.48
CA GLN A 21 0.92 -17.33 -4.55
C GLN A 21 0.83 -16.66 -5.94
N VAL A 22 1.29 -15.42 -6.08
CA VAL A 22 1.27 -14.72 -7.37
C VAL A 22 2.17 -15.47 -8.37
N SER A 23 1.57 -16.02 -9.43
CA SER A 23 2.31 -16.73 -10.48
C SER A 23 3.10 -15.77 -11.38
N ALA A 24 4.11 -16.30 -12.08
CA ALA A 24 4.87 -15.52 -13.05
C ALA A 24 3.97 -14.92 -14.15
N ASP A 25 3.00 -15.68 -14.64
CA ASP A 25 2.06 -15.22 -15.67
C ASP A 25 1.12 -14.14 -15.15
N GLN A 26 0.65 -14.26 -13.90
CA GLN A 26 -0.14 -13.21 -13.24
C GLN A 26 0.67 -11.94 -13.08
N ALA A 27 1.92 -12.02 -12.59
CA ALA A 27 2.80 -10.88 -12.42
C ALA A 27 3.08 -10.18 -13.75
N LYS A 28 3.33 -10.96 -14.81
CA LYS A 28 3.53 -10.46 -16.18
C LYS A 28 2.29 -9.74 -16.70
N SER A 29 1.12 -10.36 -16.60
CA SER A 29 -0.16 -9.77 -17.04
C SER A 29 -0.46 -8.47 -16.29
N LEU A 30 -0.26 -8.44 -14.97
CA LEU A 30 -0.41 -7.23 -14.17
C LEU A 30 0.54 -6.12 -14.62
N SER A 31 1.80 -6.45 -14.92
CA SER A 31 2.80 -5.48 -15.39
C SER A 31 2.48 -4.93 -16.78
N VAL A 32 2.03 -5.76 -17.71
CA VAL A 32 1.58 -5.33 -19.05
C VAL A 32 0.40 -4.36 -18.93
N ASN A 33 -0.59 -4.70 -18.10
CA ASN A 33 -1.75 -3.85 -17.88
C ASN A 33 -1.36 -2.52 -17.19
N ALA A 34 -0.42 -2.54 -16.25
CA ALA A 34 0.07 -1.33 -15.57
C ALA A 34 0.81 -0.41 -16.55
N ALA A 35 1.67 -0.99 -17.40
CA ALA A 35 2.38 -0.26 -18.44
C ALA A 35 1.41 0.37 -19.44
N GLY A 36 0.39 -0.35 -19.89
CA GLY A 36 -0.63 0.19 -20.80
C GLY A 36 -1.40 1.37 -20.19
N LEU A 37 -1.73 1.29 -18.89
CA LEU A 37 -2.36 2.41 -18.19
C LEU A 37 -1.42 3.62 -18.08
N MET A 38 -0.15 3.39 -17.71
CA MET A 38 0.87 4.45 -17.64
C MET A 38 1.05 5.14 -18.98
N GLN A 39 1.17 4.37 -20.08
CA GLN A 39 1.29 4.90 -21.43
C GLN A 39 0.08 5.74 -21.81
N ARG A 40 -1.15 5.23 -21.60
CA ARG A 40 -2.37 6.00 -21.92
C ARG A 40 -2.42 7.31 -21.13
N LEU A 41 -2.15 7.26 -19.83
CA LEU A 41 -2.19 8.46 -18.99
C LEU A 41 -1.12 9.46 -19.40
N MET A 42 0.14 9.04 -19.52
CA MET A 42 1.25 9.96 -19.72
C MET A 42 1.37 10.46 -21.16
N LEU A 43 1.05 9.61 -22.14
CA LEU A 43 1.26 9.93 -23.56
C LEU A 43 0.00 10.45 -24.24
N THR A 44 -1.18 10.21 -23.66
CA THR A 44 -2.46 10.61 -24.25
C THR A 44 -3.26 11.50 -23.29
N ASP A 45 -3.77 10.96 -22.19
CA ASP A 45 -4.80 11.63 -21.36
C ASP A 45 -4.23 12.84 -20.59
N CYS A 46 -2.96 12.80 -20.20
CA CYS A 46 -2.27 13.80 -19.38
C CYS A 46 -0.94 14.24 -20.03
N HIS A 47 -0.86 14.23 -21.36
CA HIS A 47 0.36 14.52 -22.09
C HIS A 47 0.97 15.88 -21.73
N ARG A 48 0.16 16.95 -21.73
CA ARG A 48 0.64 18.31 -21.42
C ARG A 48 1.21 18.39 -20.00
N GLN A 49 0.48 17.88 -19.02
CA GLN A 49 0.90 17.85 -17.61
C GLN A 49 2.18 17.04 -17.43
N THR A 50 2.28 15.91 -18.12
CA THR A 50 3.48 15.06 -18.09
C THR A 50 4.70 15.81 -18.64
N VAL A 51 4.55 16.50 -19.78
CA VAL A 51 5.62 17.32 -20.37
C VAL A 51 6.03 18.44 -19.41
N GLU A 52 5.07 19.15 -18.83
CA GLU A 52 5.34 20.25 -17.88
C GLU A 52 6.05 19.75 -16.63
N ALA A 53 5.57 18.67 -16.01
CA ALA A 53 6.19 18.05 -14.85
C ALA A 53 7.64 17.64 -15.15
N ILE A 54 7.89 16.95 -16.27
CA ILE A 54 9.25 16.57 -16.64
C ILE A 54 10.14 17.80 -16.90
N LYS A 55 9.60 18.84 -17.54
CA LYS A 55 10.36 20.05 -17.89
C LYS A 55 10.74 20.88 -16.66
N TYR A 56 9.84 21.03 -15.70
CA TYR A 56 10.01 21.94 -14.56
C TYR A 56 10.48 21.23 -13.27
N GLU A 57 10.11 19.97 -13.08
CA GLU A 57 10.39 19.18 -11.87
C GLU A 57 11.36 18.01 -12.14
N GLY A 58 11.65 17.72 -13.41
CA GLY A 58 12.56 16.65 -13.84
C GLY A 58 11.89 15.27 -13.89
N ALA A 59 12.66 14.26 -14.32
CA ALA A 59 12.16 12.88 -14.45
C ALA A 59 11.70 12.27 -13.10
N GLY A 60 12.20 12.80 -11.98
CA GLY A 60 11.81 12.38 -10.64
C GLY A 60 10.34 12.66 -10.30
N ALA A 61 9.70 13.63 -10.98
CA ALA A 61 8.29 13.96 -10.78
C ALA A 61 7.38 12.75 -11.05
N ILE A 62 7.72 11.94 -12.05
CA ILE A 62 6.97 10.72 -12.37
C ILE A 62 7.15 9.69 -11.25
N GLN A 63 8.36 9.48 -10.76
CA GLN A 63 8.60 8.56 -9.63
C GLN A 63 7.84 8.99 -8.38
N GLN A 64 7.79 10.29 -8.08
CA GLN A 64 7.03 10.83 -6.95
C GLN A 64 5.53 10.57 -7.11
N ALA A 65 4.95 10.85 -8.29
CA ALA A 65 3.55 10.58 -8.56
C ALA A 65 3.19 9.09 -8.42
N PHE A 66 4.06 8.20 -8.92
CA PHE A 66 3.89 6.75 -8.72
C PHE A 66 4.05 6.33 -7.26
N GLY A 67 4.93 7.00 -6.50
CA GLY A 67 5.05 6.83 -5.05
C GLY A 67 3.75 7.16 -4.32
N THR A 68 3.14 8.31 -4.62
CA THR A 68 1.83 8.70 -4.07
C THR A 68 0.74 7.70 -4.44
N LEU A 69 0.71 7.22 -5.69
CA LEU A 69 -0.24 6.20 -6.10
C LEU A 69 -0.06 4.89 -5.30
N GLY A 70 1.18 4.49 -5.03
CA GLY A 70 1.48 3.33 -4.19
C GLY A 70 0.98 3.52 -2.75
N GLN A 71 1.15 4.71 -2.18
CA GLN A 71 0.63 5.05 -0.84
C GLN A 71 -0.89 4.96 -0.77
N ILE A 72 -1.60 5.49 -1.79
CA ILE A 72 -3.06 5.41 -1.87
C ILE A 72 -3.49 3.94 -1.97
N ALA A 73 -2.86 3.14 -2.83
CA ALA A 73 -3.18 1.72 -2.98
C ALA A 73 -2.98 0.96 -1.66
N MET A 74 -1.90 1.23 -0.92
CA MET A 74 -1.67 0.62 0.40
C MET A 74 -2.71 1.06 1.42
N ALA A 75 -3.08 2.34 1.44
CA ALA A 75 -4.13 2.84 2.32
C ALA A 75 -5.49 2.18 2.00
N ASP A 76 -5.81 2.01 0.73
CA ASP A 76 -7.03 1.31 0.30
C ASP A 76 -7.02 -0.16 0.72
N LEU A 77 -5.87 -0.86 0.59
CA LEU A 77 -5.74 -2.24 1.09
C LEU A 77 -6.02 -2.33 2.59
N MET A 78 -5.49 -1.39 3.37
CA MET A 78 -5.64 -1.38 4.82
C MET A 78 -7.04 -0.98 5.29
N ARG A 79 -7.83 -0.30 4.45
CA ARG A 79 -9.22 0.08 4.76
C ARG A 79 -10.22 -1.05 4.56
N GLU A 80 -9.83 -2.14 3.89
CA GLU A 80 -10.69 -3.30 3.74
C GLU A 80 -11.02 -3.92 5.11
N ASP A 81 -12.29 -4.23 5.34
CA ASP A 81 -12.77 -4.73 6.64
C ASP A 81 -12.02 -5.97 7.09
N ALA A 82 -11.69 -6.88 6.16
CA ALA A 82 -10.92 -8.09 6.47
C ALA A 82 -9.48 -7.77 6.90
N SER A 83 -8.83 -6.79 6.27
CA SER A 83 -7.47 -6.36 6.63
C SER A 83 -7.47 -5.65 7.99
N ASN A 84 -8.47 -4.82 8.24
CA ASN A 84 -8.64 -4.16 9.54
C ASN A 84 -8.95 -5.17 10.67
N ALA A 85 -9.80 -6.15 10.39
CA ALA A 85 -10.11 -7.23 11.33
C ALA A 85 -8.87 -8.07 11.67
N TYR A 86 -8.08 -8.45 10.67
CA TYR A 86 -6.82 -9.16 10.88
C TYR A 86 -5.85 -8.35 11.73
N MET A 87 -5.71 -7.04 11.47
CA MET A 87 -4.85 -6.16 12.26
C MET A 87 -5.34 -6.02 13.71
N SER A 88 -6.66 -5.96 13.91
CA SER A 88 -7.28 -5.87 15.23
C SER A 88 -7.12 -7.15 16.04
N ASP A 89 -7.03 -8.31 15.38
CA ASP A 89 -6.78 -9.60 16.06
C ASP A 89 -5.48 -9.61 16.87
N LEU A 90 -4.50 -8.76 16.52
CA LEU A 90 -3.28 -8.55 17.32
C LEU A 90 -3.60 -8.36 18.81
N THR A 91 -4.67 -7.61 19.12
CA THR A 91 -5.08 -7.30 20.50
C THR A 91 -5.48 -8.54 21.31
N ASN A 92 -5.89 -9.63 20.66
CA ASN A 92 -6.20 -10.89 21.31
C ASN A 92 -4.93 -11.63 21.79
N HIS A 93 -3.76 -11.28 21.24
CA HIS A 93 -2.48 -11.91 21.55
C HIS A 93 -1.59 -11.06 22.47
N LEU A 94 -2.08 -9.90 22.92
CA LEU A 94 -1.34 -9.02 23.84
C LEU A 94 -1.56 -9.41 25.30
N ASP A 95 -0.52 -9.24 26.11
CA ASP A 95 -0.61 -9.28 27.57
C ASP A 95 -1.33 -8.02 28.06
N LYS A 96 -2.65 -8.14 28.23
CA LYS A 96 -3.51 -7.04 28.65
C LYS A 96 -3.05 -6.41 29.98
N PRO A 97 -2.72 -7.17 31.04
CA PRO A 97 -2.16 -6.60 32.27
C PRO A 97 -0.92 -5.72 32.06
N GLN A 98 0.06 -6.15 31.26
CA GLN A 98 1.27 -5.37 31.02
C GLN A 98 0.97 -4.08 30.23
N TRP A 99 0.08 -4.17 29.23
CA TRP A 99 -0.36 -2.99 28.48
C TRP A 99 -1.17 -2.00 29.34
N GLU A 100 -2.02 -2.49 30.24
CA GLU A 100 -2.76 -1.65 31.18
C GLU A 100 -1.82 -0.94 32.17
N ALA A 101 -0.79 -1.63 32.66
CA ALA A 101 0.24 -1.03 33.51
C ALA A 101 1.00 0.08 32.77
N LEU A 102 1.40 -0.17 31.52
CA LEU A 102 2.04 0.84 30.66
C LEU A 102 1.16 2.08 30.47
N MET A 103 -0.14 1.88 30.20
CA MET A 103 -1.08 2.99 29.99
C MET A 103 -1.33 3.79 31.28
N ALA A 104 -1.40 3.10 32.43
CA ALA A 104 -1.51 3.74 33.73
C ALA A 104 -0.26 4.57 34.08
N GLU A 105 0.95 4.05 33.79
CA GLU A 105 2.20 4.79 33.93
C GLU A 105 2.25 6.01 33.00
N ALA A 106 1.74 5.88 31.78
CA ALA A 106 1.62 6.98 30.81
C ALA A 106 0.54 8.03 31.18
N GLY A 107 -0.18 7.86 32.29
CA GLY A 107 -1.22 8.79 32.75
C GLY A 107 -2.51 8.73 31.95
N VAL A 108 -2.70 7.70 31.12
CA VAL A 108 -3.93 7.49 30.34
C VAL A 108 -4.90 6.63 31.14
N LYS A 109 -6.04 7.20 31.55
CA LYS A 109 -7.11 6.41 32.20
C LYS A 109 -7.64 5.40 31.18
N ALA A 110 -7.69 4.12 31.57
CA ALA A 110 -8.24 3.06 30.76
C ALA A 110 -9.62 3.46 30.21
N PRO A 111 -9.91 3.18 28.92
CA PRO A 111 -11.23 3.45 28.37
C PRO A 111 -12.26 2.66 29.18
N ALA A 112 -13.30 3.34 29.68
CA ALA A 112 -14.39 2.71 30.39
C ALA A 112 -15.03 1.67 29.46
N GLN A 113 -14.91 0.39 29.83
CA GLN A 113 -15.58 -0.70 29.15
C GLN A 113 -17.10 -0.51 29.27
N LYS A 114 -17.78 -0.40 28.13
CA LYS A 114 -19.22 -0.65 28.01
C LYS A 114 -19.42 -1.93 27.21
#